data_AF-A0A3L7SIB0-F1
#
_entry.id   AF-A0A3L7SIB0-F1
#
_cell.length_a   1.000
_cell.length_b   1.000
_cell.length_c   1.000
_cell.angle_alpha   90.00
_cell.angle_beta   90.00
_cell.angle_gamma   90.00
#
_symmetry.space_group_name_H-M   'P 1'
#
loop_
_entity.id
_entity.type
_entity.pdbx_description
1 polymer ?
#
loop_
_entity_poly.entity_id
_entity_poly.type
_entity_poly.pdbx_seq_one_letter_code
_entity_poly.pdbx_strand_id
1 'polypeptide(L)'
;MPGLLDRQRTIAPPGFNRWLVPPAALCIHLCIGMAYGFSVFWLPLTRAIGVTAPAVCPDSMGLLAKLTTTTCDWDKPLLGWMYTLFFVFLGSSAAIFGSWLERVGPRKAGVAAAVCWCGGLVISAAGVFWHQLWLLWLGAGVIGGIGLGLGYISPVSTLIKWFPDRRGLATGMAIMGFGGGAMVGSPLADRLMKHFAGPGSVGVWQTFLALAAIYFVLMMIGAFAYRVPPEGWSPPGWSSQGMAAAARQRSLSAAEACRTPQFWLLWLVLCLNVSAGIGVIGMASPMLQEIFGGRLLGIDASFDDLDAAQLGRVAAIGAGFTGLLSLFNILGRFFWSALSDWLGRKTTYALFFL
;
A
#
# COMPACT_ATOMS: atom_id res chain seq x y z
N MET A 1 9.24 11.98 33.01
CA MET A 1 10.19 11.41 32.02
C MET A 1 9.46 11.16 30.71
N PRO A 2 10.04 11.43 29.53
CA PRO A 2 9.40 11.15 28.26
C PRO A 2 9.20 9.65 28.06
N GLY A 3 8.01 9.26 27.61
CA GLY A 3 7.62 7.88 27.31
C GLY A 3 8.38 7.30 26.12
N LEU A 4 8.35 5.97 25.99
CA LEU A 4 9.14 5.22 24.99
C LEU A 4 8.90 5.69 23.53
N LEU A 5 7.65 6.06 23.22
CA LEU A 5 7.21 6.46 21.89
C LEU A 5 7.25 7.98 21.66
N ASP A 6 7.72 8.77 22.62
CA ASP A 6 7.68 10.22 22.49
C ASP A 6 8.72 10.73 21.48
N ARG A 7 8.34 11.77 20.74
CA ARG A 7 9.17 12.43 19.72
C ARG A 7 10.57 12.77 20.21
N GLN A 8 10.73 13.18 21.47
CA GLN A 8 12.03 13.50 22.06
C GLN A 8 13.02 12.32 22.01
N ARG A 9 12.53 11.08 22.15
CA ARG A 9 13.34 9.85 22.04
C ARG A 9 13.61 9.40 20.60
N THR A 10 13.05 10.11 19.62
CA THR A 10 13.30 9.87 18.19
C THR A 10 14.32 10.82 17.59
N ILE A 11 14.76 11.85 18.33
CA ILE A 11 15.79 12.77 17.82
C ILE A 11 17.08 11.98 17.59
N ALA A 12 17.72 12.20 16.44
CA ALA A 12 18.99 11.56 16.12
C ALA A 12 20.12 12.05 17.04
N PRO A 13 21.00 11.15 17.50
CA PRO A 13 22.20 11.56 18.20
C PRO A 13 23.19 12.26 17.25
N PRO A 14 24.18 13.01 17.80
CA PRO A 14 25.29 13.53 17.00
C PRO A 14 25.98 12.42 16.19
N GLY A 15 26.36 12.73 14.95
CA GLY A 15 27.03 11.77 14.06
C GLY A 15 26.11 10.72 13.41
N PHE A 16 24.79 10.81 13.59
CA PHE A 16 23.85 9.88 12.95
C PHE A 16 23.92 9.94 11.41
N ASN A 17 24.06 8.78 10.79
CA ASN A 17 24.05 8.67 9.33
C ASN A 17 22.61 8.70 8.79
N ARG A 18 22.24 9.80 8.12
CA ARG A 18 20.91 10.00 7.51
C ARG A 18 20.50 8.90 6.51
N TRP A 19 21.46 8.19 5.92
CA TRP A 19 21.21 7.08 5.00
C TRP A 19 20.69 5.81 5.66
N LEU A 20 20.60 5.76 7.00
CA LEU A 20 19.91 4.70 7.73
C LEU A 20 18.39 4.88 7.76
N VAL A 21 17.88 6.07 7.40
CA VAL A 21 16.45 6.39 7.42
C VAL A 21 15.69 5.74 6.25
N PRO A 22 16.18 5.71 5.00
CA PRO A 22 15.49 5.02 3.92
C PRO A 22 15.24 3.52 4.18
N PRO A 23 16.21 2.71 4.65
CA PRO A 23 15.93 1.32 5.03
C PRO A 23 14.84 1.19 6.11
N ALA A 24 14.86 2.05 7.14
CA ALA A 24 13.81 2.06 8.16
C ALA A 24 12.43 2.39 7.59
N ALA A 25 12.37 3.31 6.62
CA ALA A 25 11.16 3.63 5.88
C ALA A 25 10.65 2.45 5.05
N LEU A 26 11.55 1.73 4.36
CA LEU A 26 11.21 0.57 3.56
C LEU A 26 10.62 -0.57 4.40
N CYS A 27 11.06 -0.77 5.65
CA CYS A 27 10.48 -1.77 6.54
C CYS A 27 8.95 -1.60 6.72
N ILE A 28 8.47 -0.35 6.84
CA ILE A 28 7.03 -0.06 6.95
C ILE A 28 6.37 -0.13 5.59
N HIS A 29 6.94 0.58 4.61
CA HIS A 29 6.34 0.74 3.29
C HIS A 29 6.22 -0.56 2.49
N LEU A 30 7.17 -1.49 2.61
CA LEU A 30 7.06 -2.82 1.98
C LEU A 30 5.91 -3.63 2.56
N CYS A 31 5.67 -3.55 3.88
CA CYS A 31 4.58 -4.28 4.54
C CYS A 31 3.22 -3.76 4.09
N ILE A 32 3.02 -2.44 4.15
CA ILE A 32 1.73 -1.84 3.78
C ILE A 32 1.54 -1.78 2.25
N GLY A 33 2.62 -1.78 1.48
CA GLY A 33 2.61 -1.85 0.02
C GLY A 33 2.03 -3.15 -0.53
N MET A 34 1.92 -4.19 0.31
CA MET A 34 1.16 -5.41 0.01
C MET A 34 -0.30 -5.12 -0.39
N ALA A 35 -0.85 -3.96 -0.01
CA ALA A 35 -2.16 -3.52 -0.46
C ALA A 35 -2.32 -3.59 -1.99
N TYR A 36 -1.30 -3.24 -2.79
CA TYR A 36 -1.36 -3.35 -4.25
C TYR A 36 -1.40 -4.80 -4.77
N GLY A 37 -0.92 -5.75 -3.97
CA GLY A 37 -0.86 -7.17 -4.30
C GLY A 37 -1.99 -7.98 -3.67
N PHE A 38 -2.96 -7.33 -3.02
CA PHE A 38 -3.98 -7.99 -2.21
C PHE A 38 -4.98 -8.82 -3.03
N SER A 39 -5.10 -8.55 -4.34
CA SER A 39 -5.95 -9.31 -5.24
C SER A 39 -5.58 -10.80 -5.35
N VAL A 40 -4.36 -11.19 -4.93
CA VAL A 40 -3.95 -12.61 -4.83
C VAL A 40 -4.89 -13.44 -3.94
N PHE A 41 -5.57 -12.80 -2.97
CA PHE A 41 -6.52 -13.47 -2.08
C PHE A 41 -7.91 -13.64 -2.70
N TRP A 42 -8.25 -12.94 -3.79
CA TRP A 42 -9.62 -12.88 -4.31
C TRP A 42 -10.12 -14.24 -4.80
N LEU A 43 -9.32 -14.93 -5.62
CA LEU A 43 -9.71 -16.23 -6.14
C LEU A 43 -9.85 -17.27 -5.00
N PRO A 44 -8.89 -17.42 -4.08
CA PRO A 44 -9.07 -18.29 -2.91
C PRO A 44 -10.29 -17.95 -2.06
N LEU A 45 -10.57 -16.67 -1.83
CA LEU A 45 -11.71 -16.23 -1.02
C LEU A 45 -13.08 -16.47 -1.68
N THR A 46 -13.15 -16.54 -3.01
CA THR A 46 -14.36 -16.95 -3.73
C THR A 46 -14.64 -18.46 -3.65
N ARG A 47 -13.76 -19.22 -2.97
CA ARG A 47 -13.84 -20.67 -2.79
C ARG A 47 -13.52 -21.06 -1.35
N ALA A 48 -13.71 -20.15 -0.40
CA ALA A 48 -13.37 -20.37 1.00
C ALA A 48 -14.17 -21.53 1.62
N ILE A 49 -15.44 -21.68 1.24
CA ILE A 49 -16.32 -22.80 1.61
C ILE A 49 -16.19 -23.96 0.63
N GLY A 50 -16.33 -23.69 -0.66
CA GLY A 50 -16.42 -24.76 -1.65
C GLY A 50 -15.09 -25.43 -2.01
N VAL A 51 -13.95 -24.80 -1.65
CA VAL A 51 -12.55 -25.25 -1.82
C VAL A 51 -12.15 -25.51 -3.28
N THR A 52 -12.76 -26.48 -3.94
CA THR A 52 -12.51 -26.85 -5.34
C THR A 52 -13.25 -25.94 -6.32
N ALA A 53 -14.51 -25.62 -6.03
CA ALA A 53 -15.36 -24.72 -6.80
C ALA A 53 -16.15 -23.80 -5.86
N PRO A 54 -16.55 -22.58 -6.30
CA PRO A 54 -17.35 -21.69 -5.46
C PRO A 54 -18.68 -22.32 -5.03
N ALA A 55 -19.00 -22.26 -3.74
CA ALA A 55 -20.34 -22.54 -3.23
C ALA A 55 -21.26 -21.35 -3.55
N VAL A 56 -22.06 -21.45 -4.60
CA VAL A 56 -22.84 -20.31 -5.13
C VAL A 56 -23.95 -19.89 -4.17
N CYS A 57 -24.03 -18.59 -3.86
CA CYS A 57 -25.13 -18.03 -3.08
C CYS A 57 -26.42 -17.96 -3.91
N PRO A 58 -27.62 -18.14 -3.30
CA PRO A 58 -28.88 -17.92 -4.00
C PRO A 58 -29.01 -16.49 -4.55
N ASP A 59 -29.53 -16.33 -5.77
CA ASP A 59 -29.67 -15.02 -6.43
C ASP A 59 -30.59 -14.05 -5.68
N SER A 60 -31.55 -14.58 -4.91
CA SER A 60 -32.46 -13.79 -4.07
C SER A 60 -31.83 -13.27 -2.77
N MET A 61 -30.59 -13.65 -2.46
CA MET A 61 -29.91 -13.26 -1.23
C MET A 61 -29.51 -11.78 -1.24
N GLY A 62 -30.11 -11.00 -0.35
CA GLY A 62 -29.78 -9.58 -0.16
C GLY A 62 -28.36 -9.35 0.40
N LEU A 63 -27.87 -8.12 0.28
CA LEU A 63 -26.51 -7.73 0.68
C LEU A 63 -26.19 -8.06 2.15
N LEU A 64 -27.10 -7.75 3.09
CA LEU A 64 -26.87 -8.01 4.51
C LEU A 64 -26.68 -9.51 4.81
N ALA A 65 -27.44 -10.37 4.12
CA ALA A 65 -27.28 -11.81 4.24
C ALA A 65 -25.95 -12.27 3.61
N LYS A 66 -25.54 -11.70 2.46
CA LYS A 66 -24.22 -11.98 1.88
C LYS A 66 -23.05 -11.53 2.76
N LEU A 67 -23.25 -10.50 3.59
CA LEU A 67 -22.21 -10.01 4.52
C LEU A 67 -21.97 -10.96 5.70
N THR A 68 -22.96 -11.76 6.08
CA THR A 68 -22.94 -12.63 7.26
C THR A 68 -23.15 -14.12 6.96
N THR A 69 -23.27 -14.48 5.68
CA THR A 69 -23.50 -15.86 5.22
C THR A 69 -22.37 -16.79 5.63
N THR A 70 -22.71 -18.01 6.04
CA THR A 70 -21.75 -19.07 6.38
C THR A 70 -21.89 -20.30 5.48
N THR A 71 -22.78 -20.25 4.48
CA THR A 71 -23.17 -21.42 3.68
C THR A 71 -22.81 -21.32 2.21
N CYS A 72 -22.41 -20.14 1.74
CA CYS A 72 -22.02 -19.88 0.35
C CYS A 72 -20.88 -18.87 0.29
N ASP A 73 -20.06 -18.96 -0.76
CA ASP A 73 -18.86 -18.17 -0.97
C ASP A 73 -19.17 -16.74 -1.42
N TRP A 74 -18.20 -15.84 -1.21
CA TRP A 74 -18.33 -14.44 -1.59
C TRP A 74 -18.02 -14.19 -3.07
N ASP A 75 -18.81 -13.32 -3.68
CA ASP A 75 -18.59 -12.86 -5.04
C ASP A 75 -17.38 -11.91 -5.11
N LYS A 76 -16.59 -11.97 -6.20
CA LYS A 76 -15.43 -11.07 -6.42
C LYS A 76 -15.75 -9.57 -6.22
N PRO A 77 -16.90 -9.03 -6.70
CA PRO A 77 -17.22 -7.61 -6.49
C PRO A 77 -17.37 -7.22 -5.01
N LEU A 78 -17.90 -8.11 -4.17
CA LEU A 78 -18.06 -7.87 -2.73
C LEU A 78 -16.71 -7.87 -2.01
N LEU A 79 -15.80 -8.74 -2.43
CA LEU A 79 -14.41 -8.70 -1.97
C LEU A 79 -13.69 -7.42 -2.44
N GLY A 80 -13.98 -6.97 -3.66
CA GLY A 80 -13.46 -5.71 -4.22
C GLY A 80 -13.79 -4.47 -3.38
N TRP A 81 -14.95 -4.42 -2.71
CA TRP A 81 -15.28 -3.31 -1.80
C TRP A 81 -14.30 -3.16 -0.65
N MET A 82 -13.71 -4.24 -0.16
CA MET A 82 -12.65 -4.17 0.85
C MET A 82 -11.43 -3.39 0.31
N TYR A 83 -11.06 -3.59 -0.95
CA TYR A 83 -9.99 -2.85 -1.63
C TYR A 83 -10.35 -1.37 -1.78
N THR A 84 -11.61 -1.05 -2.13
CA THR A 84 -12.09 0.34 -2.14
C THR A 84 -11.97 0.99 -0.77
N LEU A 85 -12.41 0.30 0.29
CA LEU A 85 -12.31 0.80 1.67
C LEU A 85 -10.85 1.05 2.07
N PHE A 86 -9.91 0.17 1.71
CA PHE A 86 -8.48 0.39 1.98
C PHE A 86 -8.02 1.78 1.54
N PHE A 87 -8.28 2.16 0.28
CA PHE A 87 -7.77 3.42 -0.26
C PHE A 87 -8.55 4.64 0.21
N VAL A 88 -9.87 4.50 0.45
CA VAL A 88 -10.67 5.56 1.06
C VAL A 88 -10.15 5.88 2.46
N PHE A 89 -9.89 4.85 3.28
CA PHE A 89 -9.37 5.04 4.63
C PHE A 89 -7.89 5.40 4.66
N LEU A 90 -7.08 4.96 3.70
CA LEU A 90 -5.70 5.45 3.51
C LEU A 90 -5.70 6.97 3.28
N GLY A 91 -6.48 7.45 2.30
CA GLY A 91 -6.53 8.88 1.95
C GLY A 91 -7.09 9.75 3.06
N SER A 92 -8.23 9.35 3.64
CA SER A 92 -8.89 10.11 4.71
C SER A 92 -8.07 10.14 6.00
N SER A 93 -7.47 9.01 6.41
CA SER A 93 -6.62 8.98 7.60
C SER A 93 -5.32 9.78 7.41
N ALA A 94 -4.72 9.76 6.22
CA ALA A 94 -3.56 10.61 5.91
C ALA A 94 -3.90 12.11 6.04
N ALA A 95 -5.10 12.52 5.58
CA ALA A 95 -5.56 13.91 5.69
C ALA A 95 -5.86 14.31 7.14
N ILE A 96 -6.56 13.45 7.90
CA ILE A 96 -6.99 13.75 9.28
C ILE A 96 -5.81 13.69 10.25
N PHE A 97 -4.95 12.68 10.16
CA PHE A 97 -3.90 12.40 11.14
C PHE A 97 -2.53 13.01 10.78
N GLY A 98 -2.40 13.71 9.64
CA GLY A 98 -1.14 14.39 9.28
C GLY A 98 -0.64 15.36 10.36
N SER A 99 -1.54 16.19 10.90
CA SER A 99 -1.21 17.13 12.00
C SER A 99 -0.90 16.43 13.33
N TRP A 100 -1.52 15.27 13.57
CA TRP A 100 -1.23 14.46 14.74
C TRP A 100 0.17 13.86 14.65
N LEU A 101 0.53 13.32 13.49
CA LEU A 101 1.86 12.76 13.24
C LEU A 101 2.98 13.78 13.48
N GLU A 102 2.83 14.99 12.96
CA GLU A 102 3.83 16.05 13.14
C GLU A 102 4.04 16.39 14.63
N ARG A 103 2.98 16.34 15.42
CA ARG A 103 3.04 16.56 16.88
C ARG A 103 3.68 15.40 17.63
N VAL A 104 3.26 14.16 17.37
CA VAL A 104 3.70 12.99 18.16
C VAL A 104 5.01 12.36 17.70
N GLY A 105 5.41 12.63 16.46
CA GLY A 105 6.61 12.09 15.84
C GLY A 105 6.40 10.74 15.12
N PRO A 106 7.35 10.36 14.26
CA PRO A 106 7.18 9.26 13.32
C PRO A 106 7.18 7.87 13.98
N ARG A 107 7.85 7.70 15.12
CA ARG A 107 7.84 6.41 15.84
C ARG A 107 6.45 6.07 16.36
N LYS A 108 5.77 7.00 17.04
CA LYS A 108 4.42 6.77 17.57
C LYS A 108 3.42 6.51 16.44
N ALA A 109 3.52 7.29 15.36
CA ALA A 109 2.71 7.07 14.16
C ALA A 109 3.00 5.71 13.49
N GLY A 110 4.27 5.30 13.42
CA GLY A 110 4.68 4.00 12.86
C GLY A 110 4.16 2.81 13.69
N VAL A 111 4.18 2.90 15.02
CA VAL A 111 3.59 1.88 15.90
C VAL A 111 2.07 1.84 15.73
N ALA A 112 1.39 2.99 15.68
CA ALA A 112 -0.05 3.03 15.42
C ALA A 112 -0.39 2.41 14.05
N ALA A 113 0.41 2.71 13.02
CA ALA A 113 0.27 2.08 11.71
C ALA A 113 0.44 0.56 11.77
N ALA A 114 1.44 0.06 12.50
CA ALA A 114 1.69 -1.38 12.66
C ALA A 114 0.52 -2.08 13.35
N VAL A 115 0.00 -1.50 14.44
CA VAL A 115 -1.15 -2.03 15.18
C VAL A 115 -2.41 -2.03 14.31
N CYS A 116 -2.69 -0.94 13.59
CA CYS A 116 -3.86 -0.85 12.73
C CYS A 116 -3.76 -1.80 11.51
N TRP A 117 -2.63 -1.83 10.80
CA TRP A 117 -2.46 -2.71 9.65
C TRP A 117 -2.50 -4.18 10.04
N CYS A 118 -1.69 -4.59 11.02
CA CYS A 118 -1.59 -5.99 11.40
C CYS A 118 -2.81 -6.44 12.21
N GLY A 119 -3.37 -5.57 13.06
CA GLY A 119 -4.63 -5.83 13.75
C GLY A 119 -5.80 -5.95 12.77
N GLY A 120 -5.83 -5.13 11.73
CA GLY A 120 -6.79 -5.25 10.64
C GLY A 120 -6.71 -6.60 9.93
N LEU A 121 -5.50 -7.09 9.64
CA LEU A 121 -5.30 -8.44 9.08
C LEU A 121 -5.75 -9.56 10.03
N VAL A 122 -5.51 -9.42 11.35
CA VAL A 122 -6.00 -10.39 12.36
C VAL A 122 -7.53 -10.42 12.40
N ILE A 123 -8.19 -9.26 12.36
CA ILE A 123 -9.65 -9.16 12.31
C ILE A 123 -10.18 -9.79 11.01
N SER A 124 -9.55 -9.52 9.87
CA SER A 124 -9.89 -10.17 8.60
C SER A 124 -9.67 -11.69 8.64
N ALA A 125 -8.65 -12.18 9.35
CA ALA A 125 -8.43 -13.62 9.51
C ALA A 125 -9.60 -14.26 10.27
N ALA A 126 -10.08 -13.62 11.34
CA ALA A 126 -11.29 -14.04 12.04
C ALA A 126 -12.54 -13.98 11.13
N GLY A 127 -12.63 -12.96 10.29
CA GLY A 127 -13.66 -12.86 9.25
C GLY A 127 -13.65 -14.02 8.26
N VAL A 128 -12.47 -14.44 7.80
CA VAL A 128 -12.35 -15.62 6.93
C VAL A 128 -12.68 -16.90 7.69
N PHE A 129 -12.18 -17.05 8.92
CA PHE A 129 -12.39 -18.24 9.74
C PHE A 129 -13.88 -18.49 10.07
N TRP A 130 -14.63 -17.44 10.41
CA TRP A 130 -16.08 -17.52 10.68
C TRP A 130 -16.95 -17.24 9.46
N HIS A 131 -16.34 -17.05 8.29
CA HIS A 131 -17.02 -16.70 7.05
C HIS A 131 -17.94 -15.46 7.20
N GLN A 132 -17.40 -14.37 7.78
CA GLN A 132 -18.09 -13.10 7.96
C GLN A 132 -17.41 -11.98 7.15
N LEU A 133 -17.99 -11.60 6.01
CA LEU A 133 -17.39 -10.62 5.10
C LEU A 133 -17.27 -9.23 5.72
N TRP A 134 -18.23 -8.84 6.57
CA TRP A 134 -18.17 -7.54 7.25
C TRP A 134 -16.92 -7.39 8.14
N LEU A 135 -16.39 -8.48 8.68
CA LEU A 135 -15.13 -8.48 9.43
C LEU A 135 -13.92 -8.23 8.52
N LEU A 136 -13.95 -8.70 7.26
CA LEU A 136 -12.90 -8.34 6.29
C LEU A 136 -12.97 -6.85 5.93
N TRP A 137 -14.18 -6.32 5.72
CA TRP A 137 -14.40 -4.91 5.44
C TRP A 137 -13.94 -4.02 6.60
N LEU A 138 -14.31 -4.37 7.83
CA LEU A 138 -13.90 -3.65 9.03
C LEU A 138 -12.40 -3.80 9.31
N GLY A 139 -11.90 -5.03 9.28
CA GLY A 139 -10.52 -5.39 9.61
C GLY A 139 -9.53 -4.80 8.62
N ALA A 140 -9.41 -5.42 7.45
CA ALA A 140 -8.52 -4.95 6.40
C ALA A 140 -9.00 -3.60 5.84
N GLY A 141 -10.25 -3.52 5.34
CA GLY A 141 -10.72 -2.33 4.64
C GLY A 141 -10.62 -1.03 5.46
N VAL A 142 -11.22 -0.99 6.65
CA VAL A 142 -11.27 0.23 7.49
C VAL A 142 -10.04 0.36 8.37
N ILE A 143 -9.83 -0.57 9.31
CA ILE A 143 -8.75 -0.46 10.31
C ILE A 143 -7.38 -0.59 9.64
N GLY A 144 -7.23 -1.54 8.73
CA GLY A 144 -6.03 -1.67 7.89
C GLY A 144 -5.84 -0.46 6.98
N GLY A 145 -6.91 0.11 6.42
CA GLY A 145 -6.90 1.39 5.69
C GLY A 145 -6.34 2.56 6.49
N ILE A 146 -6.72 2.69 7.76
CA ILE A 146 -6.14 3.69 8.67
C ILE A 146 -4.64 3.41 8.90
N GLY A 147 -4.27 2.14 9.08
CA GLY A 147 -2.87 1.72 9.20
C GLY A 147 -2.03 2.07 7.97
N LEU A 148 -2.59 1.87 6.76
CA LEU A 148 -2.00 2.26 5.49
C LEU A 148 -1.73 3.75 5.44
N GLY A 149 -2.71 4.60 5.78
CA GLY A 149 -2.55 6.05 5.72
C GLY A 149 -1.49 6.56 6.69
N LEU A 150 -1.54 6.13 7.96
CA LEU A 150 -0.53 6.47 8.97
C LEU A 150 0.88 5.98 8.58
N GLY A 151 0.95 4.76 8.08
CA GLY A 151 2.20 4.13 7.63
C GLY A 151 2.76 4.76 6.36
N TYR A 152 1.94 5.42 5.55
CA TYR A 152 2.36 6.16 4.37
C TYR A 152 2.96 7.54 4.72
N ILE A 153 2.30 8.29 5.62
CA ILE A 153 2.75 9.66 5.96
C ILE A 153 4.01 9.69 6.83
N SER A 154 4.23 8.69 7.68
CA SER A 154 5.34 8.67 8.64
C SER A 154 6.73 8.59 8.00
N PRO A 155 7.01 7.62 7.11
CA PRO A 155 8.29 7.55 6.42
C PRO A 155 8.54 8.74 5.48
N VAL A 156 7.52 9.18 4.73
CA VAL A 156 7.64 10.28 3.76
C VAL A 156 8.04 11.58 4.47
N SER A 157 7.31 11.95 5.53
CA SER A 157 7.61 13.17 6.29
C SER A 157 9.01 13.13 6.94
N THR A 158 9.44 11.95 7.42
CA THR A 158 10.75 11.77 8.04
C THR A 158 11.89 11.91 7.03
N LEU A 159 11.75 11.32 5.83
CA LEU A 159 12.78 11.39 4.78
C LEU A 159 12.94 12.81 4.22
N ILE A 160 11.85 13.54 4.00
CA ILE A 160 11.91 14.93 3.51
C ILE A 160 12.69 15.83 4.48
N LYS A 161 12.60 15.57 5.78
CA LYS A 161 13.35 16.33 6.82
C LYS A 161 14.85 16.06 6.77
N TRP A 162 15.29 14.85 6.43
CA TRP A 162 16.71 14.47 6.35
C TRP A 162 17.40 14.82 5.04
N PHE A 163 16.63 15.01 3.97
CA PHE A 163 17.14 15.26 2.63
C PHE A 163 16.56 16.55 2.03
N PRO A 164 16.78 17.72 2.67
CA PRO A 164 16.32 18.99 2.12
C PRO A 164 17.04 19.36 0.81
N ASP A 165 18.23 18.79 0.58
CA ASP A 165 19.09 18.92 -0.60
C ASP A 165 18.63 18.07 -1.79
N ARG A 166 17.88 16.99 -1.56
CA ARG A 166 17.45 16.01 -2.58
C ARG A 166 16.03 15.52 -2.31
N ARG A 167 15.09 16.45 -2.31
CA ARG A 167 13.71 16.19 -1.87
C ARG A 167 13.02 15.15 -2.74
N GLY A 168 13.23 15.18 -4.05
CA GLY A 168 12.70 14.21 -5.01
C GLY A 168 13.25 12.82 -4.75
N LEU A 169 14.57 12.65 -4.72
CA LEU A 169 15.21 11.37 -4.40
C LEU A 169 14.68 10.79 -3.07
N ALA A 170 14.55 11.62 -2.04
CA ALA A 170 14.08 11.20 -0.73
C ALA A 170 12.62 10.71 -0.72
N THR A 171 11.72 11.41 -1.41
CA THR A 171 10.34 10.94 -1.58
C THR A 171 10.27 9.69 -2.46
N GLY A 172 11.13 9.58 -3.48
CA GLY A 172 11.29 8.37 -4.28
C GLY A 172 11.68 7.15 -3.46
N MET A 173 12.77 7.27 -2.70
CA MET A 173 13.25 6.22 -1.79
C MET A 173 12.22 5.83 -0.73
N ALA A 174 11.43 6.79 -0.25
CA ALA A 174 10.31 6.47 0.63
C ALA A 174 9.30 5.61 -0.12
N ILE A 175 8.70 6.16 -1.17
CA ILE A 175 7.47 5.62 -1.75
C ILE A 175 7.75 4.38 -2.63
N MET A 176 9.00 4.15 -3.08
CA MET A 176 9.36 2.92 -3.79
C MET A 176 9.09 1.66 -2.96
N GLY A 177 9.23 1.72 -1.62
CA GLY A 177 8.88 0.59 -0.75
C GLY A 177 7.40 0.24 -0.83
N PHE A 178 6.53 1.24 -0.97
CA PHE A 178 5.09 1.02 -1.10
C PHE A 178 4.76 0.35 -2.44
N GLY A 179 5.40 0.80 -3.53
CA GLY A 179 5.30 0.14 -4.83
C GLY A 179 5.87 -1.28 -4.87
N GLY A 180 6.89 -1.56 -4.05
CA GLY A 180 7.56 -2.86 -3.98
C GLY A 180 6.91 -3.89 -3.06
N GLY A 181 5.96 -3.48 -2.23
CA GLY A 181 5.30 -4.38 -1.28
C GLY A 181 4.58 -5.54 -1.97
N ALA A 182 3.91 -5.32 -3.09
CA ALA A 182 3.26 -6.38 -3.88
C ALA A 182 4.25 -7.39 -4.47
N MET A 183 5.42 -6.92 -4.92
CA MET A 183 6.46 -7.77 -5.53
C MET A 183 6.99 -8.83 -4.55
N VAL A 184 7.05 -8.51 -3.26
CA VAL A 184 7.50 -9.43 -2.20
C VAL A 184 6.32 -10.12 -1.52
N GLY A 185 5.27 -9.35 -1.21
CA GLY A 185 4.13 -9.78 -0.43
C GLY A 185 3.22 -10.76 -1.17
N SER A 186 2.94 -10.57 -2.47
CA SER A 186 2.05 -11.47 -3.21
C SER A 186 2.63 -12.89 -3.37
N PRO A 187 3.91 -13.08 -3.75
CA PRO A 187 4.49 -14.42 -3.78
C PRO A 187 4.60 -15.05 -2.39
N LEU A 188 4.86 -14.27 -1.34
CA LEU A 188 4.87 -14.76 0.03
C LEU A 188 3.48 -15.24 0.45
N ALA A 189 2.45 -14.45 0.16
CA ALA A 189 1.06 -14.80 0.43
C ALA A 189 0.63 -16.08 -0.30
N ASP A 190 0.96 -16.21 -1.60
CA ASP A 190 0.68 -17.43 -2.38
C ASP A 190 1.35 -18.67 -1.77
N ARG A 191 2.63 -18.59 -1.39
CA ARG A 191 3.33 -19.70 -0.74
C ARG A 191 2.71 -20.08 0.61
N LEU A 192 2.34 -19.09 1.43
CA LEU A 192 1.69 -19.33 2.71
C LEU A 192 0.31 -19.96 2.53
N MET A 193 -0.49 -19.48 1.56
CA MET A 193 -1.80 -20.07 1.27
C MET A 193 -1.65 -21.53 0.84
N LYS A 194 -0.71 -21.83 -0.05
CA LYS A 194 -0.41 -23.22 -0.47
C LYS A 194 0.09 -24.09 0.68
N HIS A 195 0.86 -23.53 1.61
CA HIS A 195 1.35 -24.24 2.79
C HIS A 195 0.22 -24.57 3.78
N PHE A 196 -0.73 -23.66 3.96
CA PHE A 196 -1.86 -23.84 4.89
C PHE A 196 -3.10 -24.46 4.24
N ALA A 197 -3.12 -24.61 2.92
CA ALA A 197 -4.21 -25.24 2.20
C ALA A 197 -4.31 -26.73 2.55
N GLY A 198 -5.53 -27.25 2.56
CA GLY A 198 -5.84 -28.65 2.83
C GLY A 198 -7.21 -29.03 2.27
N PRO A 199 -7.68 -30.27 2.49
CA PRO A 199 -8.91 -30.78 1.89
C PRO A 199 -10.18 -29.94 2.17
N GLY A 200 -10.21 -29.23 3.30
CA GLY A 200 -11.32 -28.36 3.71
C GLY A 200 -10.94 -26.90 3.89
N SER A 201 -9.79 -26.44 3.35
CA SER A 201 -9.35 -25.07 3.56
C SER A 201 -8.49 -24.55 2.42
N VAL A 202 -8.76 -23.33 1.98
CA VAL A 202 -7.93 -22.58 1.03
C VAL A 202 -6.70 -21.91 1.66
N GLY A 203 -6.49 -22.03 2.98
CA GLY A 203 -5.30 -21.53 3.67
C GLY A 203 -5.22 -20.02 3.91
N VAL A 204 -6.28 -19.26 3.60
CA VAL A 204 -6.25 -17.78 3.62
C VAL A 204 -6.17 -17.20 5.03
N TRP A 205 -6.97 -17.69 5.98
CA TRP A 205 -7.00 -17.09 7.32
C TRP A 205 -5.68 -17.28 8.08
N GLN A 206 -5.03 -18.45 7.96
CA GLN A 206 -3.71 -18.72 8.52
C GLN A 206 -2.66 -17.81 7.86
N THR A 207 -2.78 -17.60 6.55
CA THR A 207 -1.91 -16.69 5.81
C THR A 207 -2.03 -15.26 6.32
N PHE A 208 -3.25 -14.77 6.59
CA PHE A 208 -3.44 -13.44 7.18
C PHE A 208 -2.79 -13.32 8.55
N LEU A 209 -2.90 -14.33 9.43
CA LEU A 209 -2.23 -14.32 10.73
C LEU A 209 -0.69 -14.35 10.60
N ALA A 210 -0.16 -15.19 9.71
CA ALA A 210 1.28 -15.26 9.46
C ALA A 210 1.83 -13.92 8.91
N LEU A 211 1.14 -13.33 7.94
CA LEU A 211 1.49 -12.02 7.40
C LEU A 211 1.36 -10.91 8.45
N ALA A 212 0.31 -10.93 9.27
CA ALA A 212 0.16 -9.98 10.37
C ALA A 212 1.35 -10.05 11.35
N ALA A 213 1.80 -11.25 11.72
CA ALA A 213 2.96 -11.42 12.58
C ALA A 213 4.27 -10.93 11.94
N ILE A 214 4.52 -11.34 10.68
CA ILE A 214 5.73 -10.94 9.93
C ILE A 214 5.76 -9.41 9.75
N TYR A 215 4.67 -8.82 9.27
CA TYR A 215 4.56 -7.39 9.07
C TYR A 215 4.64 -6.61 10.37
N PHE A 216 4.06 -7.11 11.45
CA PHE A 216 4.15 -6.45 12.75
C PHE A 216 5.61 -6.35 13.20
N VAL A 217 6.37 -7.45 13.13
CA VAL A 217 7.80 -7.44 13.49
C VAL A 217 8.58 -6.46 12.62
N LEU A 218 8.43 -6.53 11.30
CA LEU A 218 9.14 -5.64 10.37
C LEU A 218 8.78 -4.17 10.55
N MET A 219 7.49 -3.86 10.69
CA MET A 219 7.03 -2.49 10.92
C MET A 219 7.50 -1.94 12.27
N MET A 220 7.57 -2.77 13.31
CA MET A 220 8.11 -2.37 14.61
C MET A 220 9.61 -2.10 14.53
N ILE A 221 10.38 -2.90 13.80
CA ILE A 221 11.79 -2.61 13.51
C ILE A 221 11.92 -1.24 12.84
N GLY A 222 11.14 -0.98 11.79
CA GLY A 222 11.14 0.31 11.08
C GLY A 222 10.75 1.49 11.98
N ALA A 223 9.67 1.34 12.75
CA ALA A 223 9.16 2.39 13.63
C ALA A 223 10.18 2.77 14.72
N PHE A 224 10.88 1.80 15.29
CA PHE A 224 11.91 2.06 16.31
C PHE A 224 13.23 2.55 15.71
N ALA A 225 13.54 2.15 14.47
CA ALA A 225 14.68 2.66 13.73
C ALA A 225 14.51 4.12 13.27
N TYR A 226 13.28 4.66 13.22
CA TYR A 226 13.09 6.07 12.86
C TYR A 226 13.83 7.03 13.77
N ARG A 227 14.50 7.96 13.09
CA ARG A 227 15.09 9.14 13.69
C ARG A 227 14.65 10.39 12.95
N VAL A 228 14.37 11.45 13.70
CA VAL A 228 14.16 12.80 13.15
C VAL A 228 15.42 13.62 13.33
N PRO A 229 15.75 14.52 12.38
CA PRO A 229 16.87 15.42 12.56
C PRO A 229 16.59 16.40 13.72
N PRO A 230 17.63 16.87 14.43
CA PRO A 230 17.50 17.96 15.39
C PRO A 230 16.92 19.22 14.74
N GLU A 231 16.28 20.07 15.54
CA GLU A 231 15.75 21.35 15.04
C GLU A 231 16.89 22.23 14.50
N GLY A 232 16.68 22.81 13.32
CA GLY A 232 17.70 23.62 12.63
C GLY A 232 18.80 22.82 11.92
N TRP A 233 18.75 21.48 11.90
CA TRP A 233 19.73 20.68 11.18
C TRP A 233 19.68 20.91 9.66
N SER A 234 20.84 20.99 9.03
CA SER A 234 21.03 21.00 7.58
C SER A 234 22.19 20.08 7.18
N PRO A 235 22.15 19.50 5.96
CA PRO A 235 23.26 18.69 5.48
C PRO A 235 24.51 19.55 5.26
N PRO A 236 25.72 18.97 5.45
CA PRO A 236 26.98 19.69 5.23
C PRO A 236 27.05 20.28 3.81
N GLY A 237 27.46 21.54 3.70
CA GLY A 237 27.59 22.24 2.41
C GLY A 237 26.27 22.70 1.78
N TRP A 238 25.12 22.46 2.42
CA TRP A 238 23.83 22.97 1.94
C TRP A 238 23.48 24.30 2.61
N SER A 239 23.36 25.36 1.81
CA SER A 239 22.88 26.67 2.27
C SER A 239 21.40 26.85 1.92
N SER A 240 20.60 27.23 2.92
CA SER A 240 19.16 27.48 2.74
C SER A 240 18.86 28.78 1.98
N GLN A 241 19.89 29.58 1.64
CA GLN A 241 19.74 30.97 1.18
C GLN A 241 18.92 31.09 -0.13
N GLY A 242 19.05 30.15 -1.08
CA GLY A 242 18.25 30.14 -2.31
C GLY A 242 16.78 29.73 -2.12
N MET A 243 16.51 28.78 -1.22
CA MET A 243 15.14 28.33 -0.93
C MET A 243 14.41 29.24 0.06
N ALA A 244 15.13 29.87 1.00
CA ALA A 244 14.57 30.82 1.94
C ALA A 244 14.05 32.08 1.24
N ALA A 245 14.70 32.52 0.16
CA ALA A 245 14.22 33.60 -0.70
C ALA A 245 12.91 33.24 -1.43
N ALA A 246 12.81 32.03 -1.99
CA ALA A 246 11.60 31.53 -2.65
C ALA A 246 10.45 31.22 -1.65
N ALA A 247 10.77 30.69 -0.47
CA ALA A 247 9.80 30.43 0.60
C ALA A 247 9.26 31.72 1.25
N ARG A 248 10.08 32.78 1.32
CA ARG A 248 9.66 34.11 1.79
C ARG A 248 8.64 34.79 0.87
N GLN A 249 8.51 34.38 -0.40
CA GLN A 249 7.62 35.05 -1.35
C GLN A 249 6.13 34.69 -1.21
N ARG A 250 5.78 33.60 -0.51
CA ARG A 250 4.47 33.30 0.13
C ARG A 250 4.38 31.80 0.42
N SER A 251 4.80 31.36 1.60
CA SER A 251 4.40 30.05 2.12
C SER A 251 2.93 30.12 2.52
N LEU A 252 2.03 29.74 1.62
CA LEU A 252 0.59 29.63 1.93
C LEU A 252 0.38 28.55 2.99
N SER A 253 -0.45 28.83 3.98
CA SER A 253 -1.01 27.81 4.85
C SER A 253 -1.90 26.86 4.05
N ALA A 254 -2.18 25.67 4.57
CA ALA A 254 -3.08 24.72 3.91
C ALA A 254 -4.47 25.32 3.65
N ALA A 255 -4.98 26.14 4.59
CA ALA A 255 -6.26 26.83 4.44
C ALA A 255 -6.25 27.87 3.32
N GLU A 256 -5.14 28.59 3.14
CA GLU A 256 -4.99 29.55 2.04
C GLU A 256 -4.79 28.83 0.70
N ALA A 257 -4.02 27.73 0.68
CA ALA A 257 -3.79 26.94 -0.53
C ALA A 257 -5.11 26.40 -1.10
N CYS A 258 -6.01 25.87 -0.26
CA CYS A 258 -7.33 25.37 -0.69
C CYS A 258 -8.25 26.45 -1.31
N ARG A 259 -7.96 27.73 -1.11
CA ARG A 259 -8.70 28.84 -1.74
C ARG A 259 -8.18 29.18 -3.13
N THR A 260 -7.06 28.62 -3.55
CA THR A 260 -6.46 28.88 -4.87
C THR A 260 -7.00 27.91 -5.93
N PRO A 261 -7.23 28.36 -7.18
CA PRO A 261 -7.65 27.45 -8.26
C PRO A 261 -6.55 26.43 -8.61
N GLN A 262 -5.28 26.79 -8.46
CA GLN A 262 -4.14 25.90 -8.73
C GLN A 262 -4.18 24.66 -7.83
N PHE A 263 -4.62 24.79 -6.58
CA PHE A 263 -4.79 23.65 -5.69
C PHE A 263 -5.78 22.63 -6.25
N TRP A 264 -6.95 23.09 -6.71
CA TRP A 264 -7.99 22.21 -7.24
C TRP A 264 -7.64 21.60 -8.58
N LEU A 265 -6.91 22.33 -9.44
CA LEU A 265 -6.38 21.77 -10.69
C LEU A 265 -5.36 20.65 -10.41
N LEU A 266 -4.42 20.88 -9.48
CA LEU A 266 -3.45 19.85 -9.09
C LEU A 266 -4.12 18.67 -8.39
N TRP A 267 -5.13 18.93 -7.56
CA TRP A 267 -5.93 17.90 -6.90
C TRP A 267 -6.67 17.05 -7.93
N LEU A 268 -7.31 17.67 -8.94
CA LEU A 268 -8.05 16.97 -9.99
C LEU A 268 -7.12 16.10 -10.83
N VAL A 269 -5.97 16.65 -11.26
CA VAL A 269 -4.94 15.89 -11.99
C VAL A 269 -4.49 14.69 -11.18
N LEU A 270 -4.19 14.89 -9.89
CA LEU A 270 -3.76 13.79 -9.01
C LEU A 270 -4.89 12.76 -8.81
N CYS A 271 -6.12 13.21 -8.60
CA CYS A 271 -7.29 12.36 -8.40
C CYS A 271 -7.54 11.46 -9.61
N LEU A 272 -7.57 12.03 -10.81
CA LEU A 272 -7.75 11.29 -12.06
C LEU A 272 -6.59 10.31 -12.31
N ASN A 273 -5.35 10.76 -12.13
CA ASN A 273 -4.17 9.92 -12.32
C ASN A 273 -4.13 8.73 -11.35
N VAL A 274 -4.38 8.97 -10.06
CA VAL A 274 -4.39 7.94 -9.03
C VAL A 274 -5.55 6.97 -9.23
N SER A 275 -6.73 7.47 -9.62
CA SER A 275 -7.91 6.62 -9.88
C SER A 275 -7.64 5.64 -11.03
N ALA A 276 -7.12 6.14 -12.16
CA ALA A 276 -6.74 5.29 -13.29
C ALA A 276 -5.66 4.27 -12.90
N GLY A 277 -4.60 4.73 -12.22
CA GLY A 277 -3.49 3.86 -11.80
C GLY A 277 -3.90 2.75 -10.83
N ILE A 278 -4.68 3.07 -9.79
CA ILE A 278 -5.13 2.08 -8.81
C ILE A 278 -6.11 1.07 -9.44
N GLY A 279 -6.99 1.52 -10.33
CA GLY A 279 -7.92 0.66 -11.04
C GLY A 279 -7.20 -0.40 -11.89
N VAL A 280 -6.21 0.02 -12.68
CA VAL A 280 -5.38 -0.89 -13.50
C VAL A 280 -4.58 -1.84 -12.61
N ILE A 281 -3.90 -1.35 -11.57
CA ILE A 281 -3.08 -2.19 -10.70
C ILE A 281 -3.92 -3.24 -9.96
N GLY A 282 -5.08 -2.85 -9.43
CA GLY A 282 -5.95 -3.72 -8.65
C GLY A 282 -6.50 -4.91 -9.45
N MET A 283 -6.67 -4.75 -10.76
CA MET A 283 -7.23 -5.75 -11.67
C MET A 283 -6.23 -6.26 -12.71
N ALA A 284 -4.93 -5.91 -12.63
CA ALA A 284 -3.95 -6.20 -13.68
C ALA A 284 -3.83 -7.69 -14.02
N SER A 285 -3.77 -8.56 -13.00
CA SER A 285 -3.65 -10.01 -13.22
C SER A 285 -4.94 -10.62 -13.80
N PRO A 286 -6.14 -10.42 -13.20
CA PRO A 286 -7.39 -10.87 -13.82
C PRO A 286 -7.60 -10.32 -15.24
N MET A 287 -7.33 -9.04 -15.46
CA MET A 287 -7.50 -8.38 -16.76
C MET A 287 -6.61 -9.01 -17.84
N LEU A 288 -5.34 -9.31 -17.54
CA LEU A 288 -4.46 -10.00 -18.49
C LEU A 288 -4.98 -11.40 -18.83
N GLN A 289 -5.42 -12.15 -17.81
CA GLN A 289 -5.89 -13.52 -17.97
C GLN A 289 -7.19 -13.58 -18.80
N GLU A 290 -8.15 -12.72 -18.49
CA GLU A 290 -9.47 -12.68 -19.15
C GLU A 290 -9.38 -12.14 -20.59
N ILE A 291 -8.55 -11.12 -20.86
CA ILE A 291 -8.42 -10.52 -22.21
C ILE A 291 -7.66 -11.44 -23.16
N PHE A 292 -6.56 -12.06 -22.70
CA PHE A 292 -5.70 -12.83 -23.59
C PHE A 292 -5.98 -14.35 -23.53
N GLY A 293 -6.58 -14.86 -22.46
CA GLY A 293 -7.02 -16.26 -22.34
C GLY A 293 -5.94 -17.26 -22.77
N GLY A 294 -6.32 -18.18 -23.66
CA GLY A 294 -5.41 -19.18 -24.23
C GLY A 294 -4.26 -18.61 -25.05
N ARG A 295 -4.37 -17.37 -25.56
CA ARG A 295 -3.29 -16.75 -26.36
C ARG A 295 -2.02 -16.52 -25.54
N LEU A 296 -2.15 -16.41 -24.21
CA LEU A 296 -0.99 -16.39 -23.30
C LEU A 296 -0.17 -17.70 -23.33
N LEU A 297 -0.80 -18.80 -23.76
CA LEU A 297 -0.18 -20.11 -23.91
C LEU A 297 0.09 -20.46 -25.39
N GLY A 298 -0.18 -19.54 -26.33
CA GLY A 298 -0.04 -19.79 -27.76
C GLY A 298 -1.14 -20.66 -28.38
N ILE A 299 -2.30 -20.77 -27.72
CA ILE A 299 -3.48 -21.48 -28.23
C ILE A 299 -4.62 -20.48 -28.49
N ASP A 300 -5.41 -20.72 -29.53
CA ASP A 300 -6.58 -19.87 -29.83
C ASP A 300 -7.81 -20.42 -29.11
N ALA A 301 -7.88 -20.14 -27.81
CA ALA A 301 -8.97 -20.50 -26.93
C ALA A 301 -9.32 -19.32 -26.02
N SER A 302 -10.61 -19.14 -25.73
CA SER A 302 -11.05 -18.13 -24.76
C SER A 302 -10.66 -18.54 -23.34
N PHE A 303 -10.73 -17.63 -22.37
CA PHE A 303 -10.42 -17.95 -20.97
C PHE A 303 -11.35 -19.04 -20.39
N ASP A 304 -12.62 -19.03 -20.80
CA ASP A 304 -13.64 -19.96 -20.29
C ASP A 304 -13.48 -21.39 -20.86
N ASP A 305 -12.77 -21.53 -21.98
CA ASP A 305 -12.51 -22.83 -22.63
C ASP A 305 -11.26 -23.53 -22.09
N LEU A 306 -10.54 -22.92 -21.14
CA LEU A 306 -9.28 -23.45 -20.63
C LEU A 306 -9.49 -24.57 -19.61
N ASP A 307 -8.70 -25.64 -19.75
CA ASP A 307 -8.65 -26.70 -18.73
C ASP A 307 -7.94 -26.24 -17.44
N ALA A 308 -8.06 -27.04 -16.38
CA ALA A 308 -7.48 -26.70 -15.08
C ALA A 308 -5.95 -26.50 -15.09
N ALA A 309 -5.22 -27.23 -15.94
CA ALA A 309 -3.77 -27.11 -16.06
C ALA A 309 -3.38 -25.84 -16.86
N GLN A 310 -4.16 -25.50 -17.89
CA GLN A 310 -4.03 -24.27 -18.66
C GLN A 310 -4.33 -23.04 -17.80
N LEU A 311 -5.42 -23.05 -17.03
CA LEU A 311 -5.75 -21.99 -16.08
C LEU A 311 -4.64 -21.78 -15.05
N GLY A 312 -4.03 -22.86 -14.55
CA GLY A 312 -2.88 -22.77 -13.64
C GLY A 312 -1.67 -22.07 -14.27
N ARG A 313 -1.38 -22.34 -15.56
CA ARG A 313 -0.29 -21.68 -16.29
C ARG A 313 -0.60 -20.21 -16.60
N VAL A 314 -1.83 -19.91 -17.02
CA VAL A 314 -2.31 -18.54 -17.27
C VAL A 314 -2.25 -17.70 -15.99
N ALA A 315 -2.65 -18.27 -14.85
CA ALA A 315 -2.53 -17.62 -13.54
C ALA A 315 -1.05 -17.32 -13.17
N ALA A 316 -0.12 -18.23 -13.48
CA ALA A 316 1.30 -18.01 -13.27
C ALA A 316 1.86 -16.86 -14.14
N ILE A 317 1.44 -16.77 -15.41
CA ILE A 317 1.79 -15.65 -16.30
C ILE A 317 1.23 -14.33 -15.77
N GLY A 318 -0.05 -14.34 -15.36
CA GLY A 318 -0.70 -13.18 -14.74
C GLY A 318 0.03 -12.69 -13.49
N ALA A 319 0.45 -13.61 -12.62
CA ALA A 319 1.26 -13.31 -11.44
C ALA A 319 2.62 -12.68 -11.83
N GLY A 320 3.30 -13.25 -12.84
CA GLY A 320 4.56 -12.70 -13.38
C GLY A 320 4.39 -11.28 -13.92
N PHE A 321 3.31 -11.00 -14.65
CA PHE A 321 2.99 -9.67 -15.16
C PHE A 321 2.77 -8.64 -14.05
N THR A 322 2.01 -8.99 -12.99
CA THR A 322 1.87 -8.12 -11.81
C THR A 322 3.21 -7.86 -11.10
N GLY A 323 4.11 -8.84 -11.10
CA GLY A 323 5.48 -8.67 -10.62
C GLY A 323 6.27 -7.66 -11.45
N LEU A 324 6.20 -7.74 -12.79
CA LEU A 324 6.86 -6.80 -13.70
C LEU A 324 6.29 -5.37 -13.57
N LEU A 325 4.96 -5.24 -13.47
CA LEU A 325 4.31 -3.96 -13.19
C LEU A 325 4.82 -3.34 -11.88
N SER A 326 4.94 -4.16 -10.82
CA SER A 326 5.48 -3.71 -9.55
C SER A 326 6.94 -3.27 -9.67
N LEU A 327 7.77 -4.00 -10.43
CA LEU A 327 9.16 -3.62 -10.68
C LEU A 327 9.27 -2.26 -11.37
N PHE A 328 8.51 -2.03 -12.45
CA PHE A 328 8.48 -0.71 -13.10
C PHE A 328 7.88 0.37 -12.22
N ASN A 329 6.94 0.03 -11.33
CA ASN A 329 6.42 0.97 -10.33
C ASN A 329 7.53 1.42 -9.35
N ILE A 330 8.35 0.49 -8.85
CA ILE A 330 9.49 0.77 -7.96
C ILE A 330 10.53 1.63 -8.69
N LEU A 331 10.99 1.16 -9.86
CA LEU A 331 12.03 1.83 -10.62
C LEU A 331 11.59 3.22 -11.09
N GLY A 332 10.35 3.34 -11.57
CA GLY A 332 9.77 4.62 -11.98
C GLY A 332 9.71 5.63 -10.83
N ARG A 333 9.28 5.20 -9.62
CA ARG A 333 9.24 6.08 -8.44
C ARG A 333 10.64 6.59 -8.07
N PHE A 334 11.66 5.74 -8.12
CA PHE A 334 13.03 6.14 -7.81
C PHE A 334 13.61 7.03 -8.93
N PHE A 335 13.52 6.58 -10.18
CA PHE A 335 14.10 7.24 -11.34
C PHE A 335 13.51 8.64 -11.57
N TRP A 336 12.18 8.75 -11.67
CA TRP A 336 11.55 10.02 -12.02
C TRP A 336 11.63 11.05 -10.90
N SER A 337 11.59 10.59 -9.64
CA SER A 337 11.73 11.50 -8.50
C SER A 337 13.16 12.03 -8.37
N ALA A 338 14.18 11.19 -8.61
CA ALA A 338 15.57 11.61 -8.67
C ALA A 338 15.82 12.56 -9.85
N LEU A 339 15.27 12.26 -11.03
CA LEU A 339 15.39 13.11 -12.20
C LEU A 339 14.70 14.47 -11.98
N SER A 340 13.61 14.51 -11.21
CA SER A 340 12.90 15.76 -10.89
C SER A 340 13.71 16.75 -10.05
N ASP A 341 14.71 16.28 -9.30
CA ASP A 341 15.64 17.15 -8.57
C ASP A 341 16.56 17.92 -9.54
N TRP A 342 16.79 17.40 -10.76
CA TRP A 342 17.62 18.03 -11.79
C TRP A 342 16.80 18.83 -12.83
N LEU A 343 15.75 18.22 -13.38
CA LEU A 343 14.91 18.84 -14.42
C LEU A 343 13.94 19.90 -13.89
N GLY A 344 13.68 19.88 -12.59
CA GLY A 344 12.57 20.59 -11.98
C GLY A 344 11.23 19.88 -12.18
N ARG A 345 10.28 20.20 -11.29
CA ARG A 345 8.99 19.48 -11.21
C ARG A 345 8.11 19.68 -12.44
N LYS A 346 8.01 20.91 -12.96
CA LYS A 346 7.14 21.23 -14.11
C LYS A 346 7.57 20.46 -15.36
N THR A 347 8.86 20.50 -15.69
CA THR A 347 9.44 19.79 -16.82
C THR A 347 9.26 18.28 -16.70
N THR A 348 9.47 17.73 -15.50
CA THR A 348 9.27 16.29 -15.25
C THR A 348 7.83 15.87 -15.52
N TYR A 349 6.84 16.64 -15.05
CA TYR A 349 5.44 16.35 -15.35
C TYR A 349 5.10 16.52 -16.83
N ALA A 350 5.67 17.52 -17.52
CA ALA A 350 5.46 17.68 -18.97
C ALA A 350 5.98 16.47 -19.75
N LEU A 351 7.13 15.90 -19.36
CA LEU A 351 7.68 14.69 -19.96
C LEU A 351 6.82 13.43 -19.74
N PHE A 352 6.00 13.36 -18.70
CA PHE A 352 5.10 12.21 -18.50
C PHE A 352 3.97 12.14 -19.54
N PHE A 353 3.66 13.28 -20.17
CA PHE A 353 2.55 13.43 -21.11
C PHE A 353 3.00 13.62 -22.57
N LEU A 354 4.31 13.51 -22.83
CA LEU A 354 4.91 13.41 -24.17
C LEU A 354 5.19 11.94 -24.48
#